data_AF-A0A972QTD0-F1
#
_entry.id   AF-A0A972QTD0-F1
#
_cell.length_a   1.000
_cell.length_b   1.000
_cell.length_c   1.000
_cell.angle_alpha   90.00
_cell.angle_beta   90.00
_cell.angle_gamma   90.00
#
_symmetry.space_group_name_H-M   'P 1'
#
loop_
_entity.id
_entity.type
_entity.pdbx_description
1 polymer ?
#
loop_
_entity_poly.entity_id
_entity_poly.type
_entity_poly.pdbx_seq_one_letter_code
_entity_poly.pdbx_strand_id
1 'polypeptide(L)'
;MDVKTEILERLDFLSFYRGEIKNLGKQNGDGWCLGLCPLHNDKDPSLSVNIQTGAFTCFGCKERGDIFSFYQKKYGCDFKESLVELAKIAGIDTSKKEQPKKQSKKSNGKIVAYTYTDEQGSPLHRTVKTYPKDFYQERFEKGKWLNGVKGVRLVLYNLPKVIKSADCFFCEGEKDADNLIKLGFCASCNPMGSGKLPGQQEKHSILNPLSGKRVFAVPDKDEPGKKHVEQLA
;
A
#
# COMPACT_ATOMS: atom_id res chain seq x y z
N MET A 1 -25.45 3.55 1.72
CA MET A 1 -25.53 2.20 1.13
C MET A 1 -24.25 1.93 0.38
N ASP A 2 -23.64 0.77 0.62
CA ASP A 2 -22.40 0.33 -0.03
C ASP A 2 -22.67 0.02 -1.51
N VAL A 3 -21.75 0.40 -2.40
CA VAL A 3 -21.93 0.21 -3.85
C VAL A 3 -22.06 -1.26 -4.21
N LYS A 4 -21.38 -2.15 -3.48
CA LYS A 4 -21.48 -3.60 -3.67
C LYS A 4 -22.91 -4.08 -3.41
N THR A 5 -23.53 -3.62 -2.33
CA THR A 5 -24.91 -3.98 -1.99
C THR A 5 -25.88 -3.48 -3.05
N GLU A 6 -25.71 -2.24 -3.52
CA GLU A 6 -26.56 -1.66 -4.56
C GLU A 6 -26.49 -2.46 -5.89
N ILE A 7 -25.31 -2.96 -6.25
CA ILE A 7 -25.14 -3.87 -7.40
C ILE A 7 -25.89 -5.18 -7.18
N LEU A 8 -25.73 -5.81 -6.01
CA LEU A 8 -26.38 -7.10 -5.72
C LEU A 8 -27.91 -7.01 -5.72
N GLU A 9 -28.47 -5.85 -5.39
CA GLU A 9 -29.93 -5.62 -5.39
C GLU A 9 -30.50 -5.29 -6.77
N ARG A 10 -29.73 -4.63 -7.65
CA ARG A 10 -30.19 -4.22 -8.99
C ARG A 10 -29.82 -5.18 -10.11
N LEU A 11 -28.74 -5.95 -9.96
CA LEU A 11 -28.24 -6.77 -11.04
C LEU A 11 -29.16 -7.98 -11.26
N ASP A 12 -29.64 -8.15 -12.50
CA ASP A 12 -30.34 -9.36 -12.90
C ASP A 12 -29.35 -10.50 -13.16
N PHE A 13 -29.14 -11.34 -12.15
CA PHE A 13 -28.20 -12.46 -12.22
C PHE A 13 -28.58 -13.48 -13.30
N LEU A 14 -29.87 -13.67 -13.60
CA LEU A 14 -30.30 -14.62 -14.63
C LEU A 14 -29.86 -14.14 -16.01
N SER A 15 -30.14 -12.87 -16.33
CA SER A 15 -29.74 -12.28 -17.61
C SER A 15 -28.23 -12.22 -17.74
N PHE A 16 -27.52 -11.85 -16.67
CA PHE A 16 -26.06 -11.87 -16.64
C PHE A 16 -25.52 -13.28 -16.93
N TYR A 17 -25.90 -14.29 -16.13
CA TYR A 17 -25.34 -15.63 -16.31
C TYR A 17 -25.71 -16.27 -17.65
N ARG A 18 -26.88 -15.97 -18.23
CA ARG A 18 -27.24 -16.42 -19.58
C ARG A 18 -26.33 -15.84 -20.65
N GLY A 19 -25.86 -14.59 -20.50
CA GLY A 19 -24.88 -14.01 -21.42
C GLY A 19 -23.49 -14.65 -21.27
N GLU A 20 -23.15 -15.08 -20.05
CA GLU A 20 -21.81 -15.52 -19.71
C GLU A 20 -21.59 -17.04 -19.83
N ILE A 21 -22.65 -17.85 -19.73
CA ILE A 21 -22.61 -19.31 -19.62
C ILE A 21 -23.38 -19.95 -20.78
N LYS A 22 -22.71 -20.85 -21.51
CA LYS A 22 -23.36 -21.65 -22.56
C LYS A 22 -24.17 -22.79 -21.95
N ASN A 23 -25.30 -23.12 -22.59
CA ASN A 23 -26.20 -24.20 -22.16
C ASN A 23 -26.65 -24.09 -20.70
N LEU A 24 -26.92 -22.88 -20.22
CA LEU A 24 -27.48 -22.68 -18.88
C LEU A 24 -28.88 -23.30 -18.80
N GLY A 25 -29.02 -24.32 -17.96
CA GLY A 25 -30.24 -25.07 -17.73
C GLY A 25 -31.32 -24.28 -16.97
N LYS A 26 -32.45 -24.95 -16.73
CA LYS A 26 -33.55 -24.39 -15.93
C LYS A 26 -33.15 -24.28 -14.46
N GLN A 27 -33.71 -23.30 -13.77
CA GLN A 27 -33.57 -23.17 -12.33
C GLN A 27 -34.23 -24.33 -11.59
N ASN A 28 -33.65 -24.75 -10.47
CA ASN A 28 -34.29 -25.62 -9.49
C ASN A 28 -35.10 -24.79 -8.46
N GLY A 29 -35.69 -25.47 -7.47
CA GLY A 29 -36.52 -24.83 -6.44
C GLY A 29 -35.78 -23.80 -5.58
N ASP A 30 -34.46 -23.97 -5.41
CA ASP A 30 -33.59 -23.09 -4.61
C ASP A 30 -32.87 -22.01 -5.45
N GLY A 31 -33.28 -21.83 -6.71
CA GLY A 31 -32.73 -20.81 -7.61
C GLY A 31 -31.35 -21.15 -8.21
N TRP A 32 -30.93 -22.41 -8.21
CA TRP A 32 -29.70 -22.85 -8.87
C TRP A 32 -29.94 -23.33 -10.30
N CYS A 33 -29.01 -22.99 -11.20
CA CYS A 33 -28.99 -23.39 -12.61
C CYS A 33 -27.64 -24.05 -12.92
N LEU A 34 -27.66 -25.12 -13.71
CA LEU A 34 -26.44 -25.84 -14.14
C LEU A 34 -26.08 -25.47 -15.58
N GLY A 35 -24.79 -25.27 -15.89
CA GLY A 35 -24.31 -24.96 -17.23
C GLY A 35 -22.84 -25.32 -17.43
N LEU A 36 -22.32 -25.08 -18.64
CA LEU A 36 -20.92 -25.32 -18.97
C LEU A 36 -20.03 -24.23 -18.35
N CYS A 37 -18.99 -24.64 -17.64
CA CYS A 37 -18.10 -23.68 -16.99
C CYS A 37 -17.25 -22.92 -18.02
N PRO A 38 -17.25 -21.57 -18.03
CA PRO A 38 -16.37 -20.79 -18.88
C PRO A 38 -14.95 -20.62 -18.31
N LEU A 39 -14.71 -21.04 -17.05
CA LEU A 39 -13.43 -20.88 -16.36
C LEU A 39 -12.42 -22.00 -16.69
N HIS A 40 -12.87 -23.06 -17.35
CA HIS A 40 -12.02 -24.15 -17.84
C HIS A 40 -12.65 -24.77 -19.09
N ASN A 41 -11.93 -25.65 -19.78
CA ASN A 41 -12.44 -26.33 -20.96
C ASN A 41 -13.43 -27.45 -20.57
N ASP A 42 -14.68 -27.07 -20.36
CA ASP A 42 -15.73 -27.95 -19.86
C ASP A 42 -16.57 -28.55 -21.01
N LYS A 43 -16.78 -29.87 -20.98
CA LYS A 43 -17.61 -30.60 -21.97
C LYS A 43 -18.97 -31.02 -21.40
N ASP A 44 -19.05 -31.18 -20.08
CA ASP A 44 -20.23 -31.65 -19.36
C ASP A 44 -20.63 -30.58 -18.34
N PRO A 45 -21.90 -30.15 -18.26
CA PRO A 45 -22.29 -29.05 -17.37
C PRO A 45 -21.85 -29.24 -15.91
N SER A 46 -20.79 -28.53 -15.50
CA SER A 46 -20.20 -28.66 -14.17
C SER A 46 -20.30 -27.40 -13.30
N LEU A 47 -20.77 -26.28 -13.88
CA LEU A 47 -20.94 -25.01 -13.19
C LEU A 47 -22.37 -24.82 -12.72
N SER A 48 -22.56 -24.76 -11.41
CA SER A 48 -23.82 -24.38 -10.78
C SER A 48 -23.79 -22.90 -10.38
N VAL A 49 -24.79 -22.13 -10.79
CA VAL A 49 -24.96 -20.71 -10.45
C VAL A 49 -26.31 -20.47 -9.80
N ASN A 50 -26.35 -19.61 -8.79
CA ASN A 50 -27.59 -19.24 -8.11
C ASN A 50 -28.05 -17.87 -8.62
N ILE A 51 -29.21 -17.83 -9.26
CA ILE A 51 -29.76 -16.61 -9.87
C ILE A 51 -30.48 -15.69 -8.88
N GLN A 52 -30.59 -16.08 -7.61
CA GLN A 52 -31.16 -15.24 -6.54
C GLN A 52 -30.06 -14.55 -5.73
N THR A 53 -28.95 -15.26 -5.47
CA THR A 53 -27.85 -14.77 -4.63
C THR A 53 -26.62 -14.34 -5.42
N GLY A 54 -26.54 -14.68 -6.71
CA GLY A 54 -25.36 -14.44 -7.55
C GLY A 54 -24.17 -15.33 -7.20
N ALA A 55 -24.36 -16.39 -6.41
CA ALA A 55 -23.31 -17.34 -6.07
C ALA A 55 -23.02 -18.29 -7.24
N PHE A 56 -21.78 -18.78 -7.35
CA PHE A 56 -21.41 -19.84 -8.26
C PHE A 56 -20.54 -20.89 -7.58
N THR A 57 -20.60 -22.12 -8.09
CA THR A 57 -19.71 -23.22 -7.72
C THR A 57 -19.54 -24.12 -8.92
N CYS A 58 -18.30 -24.34 -9.34
CA CYS A 58 -17.95 -25.31 -10.37
C CYS A 58 -17.37 -26.57 -9.73
N PHE A 59 -17.98 -27.71 -10.04
CA PHE A 59 -17.53 -29.00 -9.54
C PHE A 59 -16.32 -29.55 -10.31
N GLY A 60 -16.08 -29.07 -11.54
CA GLY A 60 -14.91 -29.44 -12.35
C GLY A 60 -13.62 -28.77 -11.88
N CYS A 61 -13.57 -27.43 -11.91
CA CYS A 61 -12.38 -26.66 -11.49
C CYS A 61 -12.32 -26.35 -10.00
N LYS A 62 -13.35 -26.72 -9.21
CA LYS A 62 -13.48 -26.47 -7.76
C LYS A 62 -13.56 -25.00 -7.36
N GLU A 63 -13.75 -24.12 -8.34
CA GLU A 63 -13.89 -22.69 -8.10
C GLU A 63 -15.29 -22.37 -7.58
N ARG A 64 -15.36 -21.53 -6.55
CA ARG A 64 -16.60 -21.04 -5.96
C ARG A 64 -16.48 -19.58 -5.58
N GLY A 65 -17.61 -18.91 -5.45
CA GLY A 65 -17.66 -17.53 -4.99
C GLY A 65 -18.97 -16.85 -5.35
N ASP A 66 -18.96 -15.54 -5.30
CA ASP A 66 -20.04 -14.65 -5.69
C ASP A 66 -19.86 -14.12 -7.13
N ILE A 67 -20.80 -13.27 -7.56
CA ILE A 67 -20.83 -12.68 -8.90
C ILE A 67 -19.56 -11.90 -9.24
N PHE A 68 -18.97 -11.19 -8.27
CA PHE A 68 -17.75 -10.42 -8.47
C PHE A 68 -16.57 -11.38 -8.65
N SER A 69 -16.47 -12.40 -7.79
CA SER A 69 -15.47 -13.46 -7.92
C SER A 69 -15.56 -14.20 -9.26
N PHE A 70 -16.78 -14.45 -9.76
CA PHE A 70 -17.00 -15.05 -11.07
C PHE A 70 -16.45 -14.15 -12.19
N TYR A 71 -16.83 -12.87 -12.17
CA TYR A 71 -16.40 -11.88 -13.17
C TYR A 71 -14.87 -11.74 -13.19
N GLN A 72 -14.25 -11.62 -12.02
CA GLN A 72 -12.79 -11.52 -11.89
C GLN A 72 -12.07 -12.73 -12.48
N LYS A 73 -12.57 -13.94 -12.21
CA LYS A 73 -11.96 -15.17 -12.74
C LYS A 73 -12.13 -15.32 -14.23
N LYS A 74 -13.29 -14.93 -14.77
CA LYS A 74 -13.57 -15.03 -16.21
C LYS A 74 -12.78 -13.99 -17.02
N TYR A 75 -12.70 -12.76 -16.54
CA TYR A 75 -12.09 -11.64 -17.27
C TYR A 75 -10.65 -11.31 -16.84
N GLY A 76 -10.13 -11.97 -15.80
CA GLY A 76 -8.77 -11.75 -15.32
C GLY A 76 -8.55 -10.35 -14.73
N CYS A 77 -9.58 -9.78 -14.10
CA CYS A 77 -9.56 -8.42 -13.57
C CYS A 77 -9.55 -8.39 -12.03
N ASP A 78 -9.20 -7.24 -11.45
CA ASP A 78 -9.27 -7.05 -10.01
C ASP A 78 -10.69 -6.71 -9.52
N PHE A 79 -10.90 -6.71 -8.20
CA PHE A 79 -12.23 -6.53 -7.60
C PHE A 79 -12.81 -5.12 -7.88
N LYS A 80 -11.97 -4.09 -8.04
CA LYS A 80 -12.48 -2.75 -8.36
C LYS A 80 -12.94 -2.69 -9.81
N GLU A 81 -12.18 -3.31 -10.71
CA GLU A 81 -12.56 -3.42 -12.12
C GLU A 81 -13.89 -4.19 -12.26
N SER A 82 -14.04 -5.33 -11.58
CA SER A 82 -15.30 -6.07 -11.60
C SER A 82 -16.46 -5.29 -11.00
N LEU A 83 -16.23 -4.52 -9.94
CA LEU A 83 -17.24 -3.66 -9.32
C LEU A 83 -17.71 -2.56 -10.29
N VAL A 84 -16.78 -1.91 -10.99
CA VAL A 84 -17.10 -0.86 -11.96
C VAL A 84 -17.87 -1.43 -13.15
N GLU A 85 -17.45 -2.56 -13.71
CA GLU A 85 -18.13 -3.16 -14.86
C GLU A 85 -19.50 -3.73 -14.49
N LEU A 86 -19.62 -4.44 -13.36
CA LEU A 86 -20.91 -4.93 -12.89
C LEU A 86 -21.86 -3.79 -12.50
N ALA A 87 -21.36 -2.67 -11.99
CA ALA A 87 -22.17 -1.48 -11.74
C ALA A 87 -22.73 -0.89 -13.05
N LYS A 88 -21.93 -0.83 -14.12
CA LYS A 88 -22.40 -0.38 -15.44
C LYS A 88 -23.50 -1.30 -15.97
N ILE A 89 -23.33 -2.62 -15.86
CA ILE A 89 -24.34 -3.61 -16.28
C ILE A 89 -25.62 -3.45 -15.46
N ALA A 90 -25.50 -3.17 -14.15
CA ALA A 90 -26.64 -2.88 -13.27
C ALA A 90 -27.26 -1.48 -13.46
N GLY A 91 -26.76 -0.67 -14.41
CA GLY A 91 -27.24 0.70 -14.64
C GLY A 91 -26.95 1.67 -13.50
N ILE A 92 -25.96 1.36 -12.66
CA ILE A 92 -25.55 2.18 -11.50
C ILE A 92 -24.47 3.16 -11.95
N ASP A 93 -24.79 4.44 -11.86
CA ASP A 93 -23.86 5.54 -12.13
C ASP A 93 -22.84 5.65 -10.97
N THR A 94 -21.69 4.99 -11.14
CA THR A 94 -20.58 5.03 -10.18
C THR A 94 -19.83 6.36 -10.18
N SER A 95 -19.99 7.18 -11.23
CA SER A 95 -19.37 8.51 -11.38
C SER A 95 -19.86 9.53 -10.34
N LYS A 96 -21.05 9.35 -9.74
CA LYS A 96 -21.61 10.31 -8.77
C LYS A 96 -21.23 10.06 -7.31
N LYS A 97 -20.66 8.89 -6.95
CA LYS A 97 -20.27 8.56 -5.56
C LYS A 97 -18.76 8.41 -5.36
N GLU A 98 -17.95 8.59 -6.40
CA GLU A 98 -16.50 8.74 -6.22
C GLU A 98 -16.18 10.12 -5.64
N GLN A 99 -16.18 10.23 -4.32
CA GLN A 99 -15.12 11.05 -3.71
C GLN A 99 -13.78 10.47 -4.22
N PRO A 100 -12.85 11.29 -4.74
CA PRO A 100 -11.66 10.80 -5.41
C PRO A 100 -10.70 10.15 -4.41
N LYS A 101 -10.90 8.87 -4.09
CA LYS A 101 -9.87 8.02 -3.49
C LYS A 101 -9.03 7.41 -4.62
N LYS A 102 -8.10 8.25 -5.08
CA LYS A 102 -6.95 7.99 -5.97
C LYS A 102 -6.84 6.54 -6.45
N GLN A 103 -7.20 6.36 -7.71
CA GLN A 103 -6.88 5.19 -8.55
C GLN A 103 -5.40 4.83 -8.39
N SER A 104 -5.13 3.66 -7.81
CA SER A 104 -3.83 3.01 -7.87
C SER A 104 -3.63 2.46 -9.27
N LYS A 105 -3.33 3.34 -10.23
CA LYS A 105 -2.65 2.90 -11.46
C LYS A 105 -1.38 2.18 -11.01
N LYS A 106 -1.09 1.01 -11.58
CA LYS A 106 0.23 0.38 -11.56
C LYS A 106 1.23 1.31 -12.24
N SER A 107 1.60 2.41 -11.60
CA SER A 107 2.86 3.10 -11.87
C SER A 107 3.91 2.30 -11.10
N ASN A 108 4.94 1.82 -11.80
CA ASN A 108 6.19 1.32 -11.18
C ASN A 108 6.46 2.12 -9.91
N GLY A 109 6.26 1.48 -8.76
CA GLY A 109 6.21 2.16 -7.48
C GLY A 109 7.45 3.03 -7.35
N LYS A 110 7.26 4.32 -7.04
CA LYS A 110 8.39 5.19 -6.74
C LYS A 110 8.98 4.68 -5.42
N ILE A 111 9.91 3.73 -5.50
CA ILE A 111 10.64 3.20 -4.36
C ILE A 111 11.62 4.31 -3.97
N VAL A 112 11.34 4.96 -2.84
CA VAL A 112 12.28 5.93 -2.27
C VAL A 112 13.00 5.23 -1.14
N ALA A 113 14.26 4.90 -1.37
CA ALA A 113 15.15 4.32 -0.37
C ALA A 113 16.00 5.43 0.24
N TYR A 114 15.80 5.71 1.52
CA TYR A 114 16.65 6.61 2.30
C TYR A 114 17.75 5.78 2.94
N THR A 115 18.94 5.81 2.33
CA THR A 115 20.12 5.11 2.84
C THR A 115 20.80 5.92 3.92
N TYR A 116 21.03 5.28 5.07
CA TYR A 116 21.77 5.81 6.20
C TYR A 116 23.18 5.26 6.15
N THR A 117 24.15 6.15 6.15
CA THR A 117 25.58 5.82 6.05
C THR A 117 26.32 6.23 7.30
N ASP A 118 27.42 5.54 7.59
CA ASP A 118 28.38 5.96 8.61
C ASP A 118 29.12 7.26 8.23
N GLU A 119 30.06 7.66 9.08
CA GLU A 119 30.90 8.86 8.95
C GLU A 119 31.80 8.83 7.69
N GLN A 120 32.08 7.64 7.16
CA GLN A 120 32.93 7.38 5.99
C GLN A 120 32.11 7.18 4.71
N GLY A 121 30.78 7.09 4.81
CA GLY A 121 29.87 6.86 3.69
C GLY A 121 29.46 5.40 3.49
N SER A 122 29.82 4.48 4.39
CA SER A 122 29.43 3.07 4.30
C SER A 122 27.95 2.90 4.67
N PRO A 123 27.13 2.22 3.85
CA PRO A 123 25.72 2.00 4.15
C PRO A 123 25.54 1.09 5.37
N LEU A 124 24.75 1.53 6.36
CA LEU A 124 24.42 0.77 7.57
C LEU A 124 23.00 0.19 7.50
N HIS A 125 22.04 1.04 7.20
CA HIS A 125 20.65 0.64 7.04
C HIS A 125 19.96 1.57 6.03
N ARG A 126 18.80 1.19 5.55
CA ARG A 126 17.96 2.03 4.70
C ARG A 126 16.50 1.90 5.08
N THR A 127 15.79 3.01 4.97
CA THR A 127 14.33 3.03 5.09
C THR A 127 13.78 3.08 3.67
N VAL A 128 13.10 2.03 3.25
CA VAL A 128 12.45 1.96 1.94
C VAL A 128 10.99 2.32 2.11
N LYS A 129 10.56 3.40 1.46
CA LYS A 129 9.15 3.77 1.35
C LYS A 129 8.64 3.34 -0.02
N THR A 130 7.66 2.45 -0.02
CA THR A 130 6.95 1.98 -1.22
C THR A 130 5.55 2.60 -1.27
N TYR A 131 5.06 2.78 -2.49
CA TYR A 131 3.69 3.23 -2.72
C TYR A 131 2.84 2.00 -3.10
N PRO A 132 1.68 1.75 -2.46
CA PRO A 132 0.80 2.77 -1.89
C PRO A 132 0.74 2.90 -0.36
N LYS A 133 1.69 2.38 0.44
CA LYS A 133 1.94 2.83 1.84
C LYS A 133 2.96 2.06 2.68
N ASP A 134 3.61 1.00 2.19
CA ASP A 134 4.52 0.24 3.06
C ASP A 134 5.86 0.96 3.22
N PHE A 135 6.26 1.16 4.48
CA PHE A 135 7.62 1.48 4.84
C PHE A 135 8.23 0.27 5.52
N TYR A 136 9.40 -0.14 5.05
CA TYR A 136 10.17 -1.20 5.70
C TYR A 136 11.63 -0.75 5.82
N GLN A 137 12.31 -1.29 6.81
CA GLN A 137 13.70 -0.98 7.07
C GLN A 137 14.54 -2.21 6.84
N GLU A 138 15.66 -2.01 6.16
CA GLU A 138 16.64 -3.05 5.88
C GLU A 138 17.98 -2.62 6.44
N ARG A 139 18.72 -3.55 7.01
CA ARG A 139 20.12 -3.36 7.38
C ARG A 139 21.04 -3.91 6.30
N PHE A 140 22.21 -3.31 6.19
CA PHE A 140 23.26 -3.78 5.32
C PHE A 140 24.23 -4.66 6.13
N GLU A 141 24.35 -5.92 5.76
CA GLU A 141 25.25 -6.89 6.41
C GLU A 141 25.94 -7.75 5.35
N LYS A 142 27.28 -7.76 5.34
CA LYS A 142 28.11 -8.59 4.44
C LYS A 142 27.67 -8.52 2.95
N GLY A 143 27.34 -7.33 2.46
CA GLY A 143 26.94 -7.11 1.06
C GLY A 143 25.48 -7.42 0.73
N LYS A 144 24.65 -7.78 1.72
CA LYS A 144 23.22 -8.06 1.52
C LYS A 144 22.35 -7.15 2.40
N TRP A 145 21.17 -6.82 1.87
CA TRP A 145 20.13 -6.11 2.61
C TRP A 145 19.24 -7.14 3.32
N LEU A 146 19.21 -7.09 4.64
CA LEU A 146 18.40 -7.97 5.49
C LEU A 146 17.27 -7.17 6.13
N ASN A 147 16.06 -7.72 6.18
CA ASN A 147 14.91 -7.07 6.80
C ASN A 147 15.14 -6.86 8.32
N GLY A 148 14.81 -5.67 8.79
CA GLY A 148 14.91 -5.25 10.19
C GLY A 148 16.25 -4.58 10.56
N VAL A 149 16.20 -3.71 11.57
CA VAL A 149 17.35 -2.93 12.07
C VAL A 149 17.96 -3.48 13.37
N LYS A 150 17.61 -4.72 13.74
CA LYS A 150 18.04 -5.33 15.01
C LYS A 150 19.57 -5.51 15.01
N GLY A 151 20.27 -4.80 15.90
CA GLY A 151 21.72 -4.88 16.08
C GLY A 151 22.56 -3.94 15.20
N VAL A 152 21.93 -3.02 14.46
CA VAL A 152 22.65 -2.03 13.63
C VAL A 152 22.71 -0.69 14.34
N ARG A 153 23.88 -0.03 14.28
CA ARG A 153 24.05 1.35 14.74
C ARG A 153 23.11 2.24 13.93
N LEU A 154 22.08 2.76 14.58
CA LEU A 154 21.23 3.80 14.02
C LEU A 154 22.04 5.10 13.96
N VAL A 155 21.98 5.77 12.81
CA VAL A 155 22.71 7.02 12.55
C VAL A 155 21.77 8.06 11.98
N LEU A 156 22.17 9.33 12.07
CA LEU A 156 21.43 10.43 11.45
C LEU A 156 21.41 10.30 9.93
N TYR A 157 20.29 10.72 9.33
CA TYR A 157 20.22 10.81 7.88
C TYR A 157 21.26 11.81 7.37
N ASN A 158 21.98 11.46 6.30
CA ASN A 158 22.99 12.33 5.69
C ASN A 158 24.19 12.69 6.62
N LEU A 159 24.53 11.80 7.56
CA LEU A 159 25.58 11.99 8.57
C LEU A 159 26.92 12.60 8.06
N PRO A 160 27.52 12.17 6.93
CA PRO A 160 28.77 12.75 6.44
C PRO A 160 28.70 14.25 6.16
N LYS A 161 27.56 14.75 5.65
CA LYS A 161 27.38 16.18 5.39
C LYS A 161 27.09 16.95 6.67
N VAL A 162 26.40 16.33 7.62
CA VAL A 162 26.16 16.89 8.96
C VAL A 162 27.49 17.11 9.68
N ILE A 163 28.43 16.17 9.60
CA ILE A 163 29.75 16.29 10.25
C ILE A 163 30.59 17.40 9.59
N LYS A 164 30.51 17.57 8.27
CA LYS A 164 31.26 18.61 7.54
C LYS A 164 30.71 20.02 7.71
N SER A 165 29.40 20.17 7.95
CA SER A 165 28.74 21.48 8.02
C SER A 165 28.75 22.04 9.45
N ALA A 166 28.92 23.35 9.60
CA ALA A 166 28.78 24.03 10.90
C ALA A 166 27.31 24.22 11.30
N ASP A 167 26.43 24.31 10.30
CA ASP A 167 24.99 24.53 10.44
C ASP A 167 24.24 23.34 9.85
N CYS A 168 23.21 22.86 10.56
CA CYS A 168 22.37 21.78 10.06
C CYS A 168 20.90 22.02 10.41
N PHE A 169 20.01 21.81 9.45
CA PHE A 169 18.57 21.74 9.68
C PHE A 169 18.18 20.36 10.17
N PHE A 170 17.36 20.28 11.21
CA PHE A 170 16.86 19.03 11.76
C PHE A 170 15.35 18.93 11.52
N CYS A 171 14.97 18.03 10.61
CA CYS A 171 13.57 17.83 10.20
C CYS A 171 12.95 16.61 10.89
N GLU A 172 11.62 16.63 10.98
CA GLU A 172 10.85 15.50 11.54
C GLU A 172 10.92 14.24 10.64
N GLY A 173 10.89 14.43 9.33
CA GLY A 173 10.86 13.35 8.35
C GLY A 173 11.99 13.41 7.32
N GLU A 174 12.33 12.25 6.73
CA GLU A 174 13.34 12.16 5.67
C GLU A 174 12.96 12.96 4.41
N LYS A 175 11.65 13.18 4.20
CA LYS A 175 11.15 13.89 3.02
C LYS A 175 11.43 15.39 3.10
N ASP A 176 11.28 15.99 4.28
CA ASP A 176 11.55 17.40 4.50
C ASP A 176 13.05 17.67 4.51
N ALA A 177 13.83 16.74 5.07
CA ALA A 177 15.28 16.75 4.95
C ALA A 177 15.73 16.69 3.47
N ASP A 178 15.16 15.79 2.65
CA ASP A 178 15.47 15.68 1.23
C ASP A 178 15.11 16.96 0.45
N ASN A 179 13.99 17.60 0.78
CA ASN A 179 13.61 18.88 0.18
C ASN A 179 14.61 19.99 0.51
N LEU A 180 15.06 20.10 1.77
CA LEU A 180 16.09 21.07 2.15
C LEU A 180 17.45 20.77 1.52
N ILE A 181 17.82 19.49 1.40
CA ILE A 181 19.04 19.07 0.70
C ILE A 181 18.98 19.46 -0.78
N LYS A 182 17.83 19.32 -1.44
CA LYS A 182 17.63 19.78 -2.83
C LYS A 182 17.77 21.28 -3.00
N LEU A 183 17.41 22.04 -1.97
CA LEU A 183 17.59 23.49 -1.93
C LEU A 183 19.05 23.90 -1.62
N GLY A 184 19.93 22.93 -1.34
CA GLY A 184 21.36 23.16 -1.08
C GLY A 184 21.72 23.30 0.40
N PHE A 185 20.76 23.11 1.32
CA PHE A 185 21.03 23.19 2.75
C PHE A 185 21.52 21.84 3.32
N CYS A 186 22.33 21.90 4.39
CA CYS A 186 22.63 20.71 5.17
C CYS A 186 21.41 20.38 6.05
N ALA A 187 20.69 19.31 5.73
CA ALA A 187 19.58 18.82 6.54
C ALA A 187 19.75 17.35 6.92
N SER A 188 19.17 17.00 8.06
CA SER A 188 19.19 15.69 8.69
C SER A 188 17.85 15.43 9.39
N CYS A 189 17.57 14.17 9.67
CA CYS A 189 16.42 13.74 10.47
C CYS A 189 16.79 12.47 11.25
N ASN A 190 15.98 12.15 12.27
CA ASN A 190 16.17 10.97 13.08
C ASN A 190 15.71 9.69 12.34
N PRO A 191 16.47 8.58 12.38
CA PRO A 191 15.96 7.29 11.93
C PRO A 191 14.70 6.92 12.73
N MET A 192 13.66 6.46 12.02
CA MET A 192 12.36 6.01 12.58
C MET A 192 11.32 7.11 12.93
N GLY A 193 11.59 8.37 12.63
CA GLY A 193 10.64 9.48 12.86
C GLY A 193 10.37 9.77 14.34
N SER A 194 9.60 10.82 14.63
CA SER A 194 9.47 11.44 15.97
C SER A 194 8.68 10.67 17.03
N GLY A 195 8.34 9.40 16.80
CA GLY A 195 7.49 8.63 17.71
C GLY A 195 8.11 7.37 18.33
N LYS A 196 9.23 6.87 17.81
CA LYS A 196 9.77 5.56 18.21
C LYS A 196 11.29 5.53 18.23
N LEU A 197 11.86 6.36 19.10
CA LEU A 197 13.25 6.18 19.51
C LEU A 197 13.31 5.07 20.56
N PRO A 198 14.09 4.00 20.35
CA PRO A 198 14.48 3.13 21.46
C PRO A 198 15.30 3.96 22.46
N GLY A 199 15.11 3.72 23.76
CA GLY A 199 15.88 4.21 24.93
C GLY A 199 16.57 5.59 24.91
N GLN A 200 16.49 6.38 25.99
CA GLN A 200 17.21 7.67 26.07
C GLN A 200 18.73 7.61 25.80
N GLN A 201 19.38 6.46 26.01
CA GLN A 201 20.81 6.25 25.72
C GLN A 201 21.13 6.17 24.22
N GLU A 202 20.25 5.58 23.40
CA GLU A 202 20.43 5.51 21.95
C GLU A 202 20.17 6.88 21.31
N LYS A 203 19.23 7.66 21.84
CA LYS A 203 19.01 9.06 21.42
C LYS A 203 20.30 9.90 21.53
N HIS A 204 20.98 9.81 22.68
CA HIS A 204 22.19 10.59 22.95
C HIS A 204 23.34 10.20 22.01
N SER A 205 23.45 8.91 21.69
CA SER A 205 24.46 8.39 20.76
C SER A 205 24.23 8.83 19.30
N ILE A 206 22.95 8.94 18.89
CA ILE A 206 22.56 9.39 17.55
C ILE A 206 22.76 10.90 17.39
N LEU A 207 22.49 11.70 18.43
CA LEU A 207 22.59 13.17 18.39
C LEU A 207 24.01 13.70 18.67
N ASN A 208 24.93 12.86 19.14
CA ASN A 208 26.33 13.23 19.39
C ASN A 208 27.01 14.02 18.23
N PRO A 209 26.81 13.69 16.95
CA PRO A 209 27.40 14.44 15.83
C PRO A 209 26.86 15.89 15.66
N LEU A 210 25.75 16.22 16.30
CA LEU A 210 25.16 17.57 16.32
C LEU A 210 25.64 18.40 17.52
N SER A 211 26.34 17.79 18.48
CA SER A 211 26.85 18.46 19.67
C SER A 211 27.86 19.56 19.28
N GLY A 212 27.61 20.79 19.74
CA GLY A 212 28.45 21.95 19.45
C GLY A 212 28.19 22.66 18.11
N LYS A 213 27.13 22.30 17.38
CA LYS A 213 26.76 22.91 16.09
C LYS A 213 25.49 23.75 16.19
N ARG A 214 25.26 24.64 15.22
CA ARG A 214 24.00 25.39 15.12
C ARG A 214 22.97 24.50 14.44
N VAL A 215 22.00 24.04 15.21
CA VAL A 215 20.92 23.17 14.74
C VAL A 215 19.64 23.98 14.58
N PHE A 216 19.09 24.00 13.36
CA PHE A 216 17.82 24.65 13.06
C PHE A 216 16.72 23.59 13.00
N ALA A 217 15.95 23.44 14.07
CA ALA A 217 14.83 22.50 14.09
C ALA A 217 13.67 23.00 13.22
N VAL A 218 13.20 22.16 12.30
CA VAL A 218 12.06 22.42 11.42
C VAL A 218 10.94 21.46 11.82
N PRO A 219 10.08 21.84 12.78
CA PRO A 219 8.95 21.00 13.20
C PRO A 219 7.82 21.04 12.16
N ASP A 220 7.02 19.97 12.10
CA ASP A 220 5.73 20.03 11.42
C ASP A 220 4.81 21.06 12.11
N LYS A 221 3.88 21.64 11.33
CA LYS A 221 2.96 22.71 11.77
C LYS A 221 1.82 22.19 12.66
N ASP A 222 2.10 21.20 13.51
CA ASP A 222 1.17 20.54 14.41
C ASP A 222 1.68 20.58 15.86
N GLU A 223 0.79 20.53 16.85
CA GLU A 223 1.11 20.55 18.28
C GLU A 223 2.23 19.58 18.74
N PRO A 224 2.36 18.34 18.22
CA PRO A 224 3.50 17.48 18.55
C PRO A 224 4.87 17.98 18.03
N GLY A 225 4.89 18.79 16.96
CA GLY A 225 6.12 19.37 16.41
C GLY A 225 6.77 20.36 17.40
N LYS A 226 5.97 21.13 18.14
CA LYS A 226 6.47 22.03 19.19
C LYS A 226 7.14 21.27 20.35
N LYS A 227 6.56 20.14 20.76
CA LYS A 227 7.14 19.27 21.81
C LYS A 227 8.44 18.60 21.37
N HIS A 228 8.62 18.35 20.07
CA HIS A 228 9.86 17.78 19.53
C HIS A 228 11.02 18.79 19.59
N VAL A 229 10.76 20.08 19.32
CA VAL A 229 11.75 21.15 19.47
C VAL A 229 12.15 21.32 20.94
N GLU A 230 11.19 21.26 21.87
CA GLU A 230 11.46 21.32 23.31
C GLU A 230 12.26 20.12 23.85
N GLN A 231 12.21 18.96 23.18
CA GLN A 231 13.02 17.79 23.54
C GLN A 231 14.43 17.79 22.93
N LEU A 232 14.69 18.67 21.95
CA LEU A 232 15.98 18.83 21.27
C LEU A 232 16.81 19.99 21.83
N ALA A 233 16.17 20.97 22.47
CA ALA A 233 16.81 22.09 23.18
C ALA A 233 17.34 21.65 24.55
#